data_AF-A0A951AKR7-F1
#
_entry.id   AF-A0A951AKR7-F1
#
_cell.length_a   1.000
_cell.length_b   1.000
_cell.length_c   1.000
_cell.angle_alpha   90.00
_cell.angle_beta   90.00
_cell.angle_gamma   90.00
#
_symmetry.space_group_name_H-M   'P 1'
#
loop_
_entity.id
_entity.type
_entity.pdbx_description
1 polymer ?
#
loop_
_entity_poly.entity_id
_entity_poly.type
_entity_poly.pdbx_seq_one_letter_code
_entity_poly.pdbx_strand_id
1 'polypeptide(L)'
;MDEMLYFHLALEPHLKHSGLGTGRRILFLAEVSVDAAKKTGINPGDEHALRQEAEHLAAELLPIAMTGRPTEEGEDVMRLTCQALPKPPESLLEHSADAEEDGVRLWLLGSNVD
;
A
#
# COMPACT_ATOMS: atom_id res chain seq x y z
N MET A 1 18.78 11.03 6.74
CA MET A 1 17.76 10.65 5.74
C MET A 1 17.12 9.41 6.32
N ASP A 2 15.81 9.47 6.53
CA ASP A 2 15.09 8.31 7.02
C ASP A 2 15.07 7.26 5.91
N GLU A 3 15.35 6.01 6.29
CA GLU A 3 15.35 4.89 5.36
C GLU A 3 13.90 4.58 4.97
N MET A 4 13.66 4.38 3.67
CA MET A 4 12.33 4.17 3.11
C MET A 4 12.24 2.82 2.41
N LEU A 5 11.10 2.15 2.60
CA LEU A 5 10.70 0.96 1.88
C LEU A 5 9.64 1.32 0.83
N TYR A 6 9.76 0.75 -0.36
CA TYR A 6 8.88 1.05 -1.48
C TYR A 6 8.14 -0.19 -1.96
N PHE A 7 6.86 -0.03 -2.28
CA PHE A 7 6.01 -1.14 -2.72
C PHE A 7 5.12 -0.75 -3.89
N HIS A 8 4.94 -1.67 -4.84
CA HIS A 8 3.78 -1.66 -5.72
C HIS A 8 2.66 -2.42 -5.03
N LEU A 9 1.51 -1.77 -4.91
CA LEU A 9 0.28 -2.39 -4.43
C LEU A 9 -0.69 -2.51 -5.60
N ALA A 10 -1.39 -3.64 -5.65
CA ALA A 10 -2.47 -3.86 -6.58
C ALA A 10 -3.73 -4.32 -5.83
N LEU A 11 -4.83 -3.60 -6.02
CA LEU A 11 -6.15 -4.01 -5.56
C LEU A 11 -6.95 -4.57 -6.73
N GLU A 12 -7.40 -5.81 -6.58
CA GLU A 12 -8.22 -6.51 -7.56
C GLU A 12 -9.62 -6.79 -6.97
N PRO A 13 -10.68 -6.20 -7.54
CA PRO A 13 -12.05 -6.57 -7.22
C PRO A 13 -12.30 -8.04 -7.55
N HIS A 14 -13.17 -8.68 -6.78
CA HIS A 14 -13.59 -10.06 -7.01
C HIS A 14 -15.11 -10.19 -7.05
N LEU A 15 -15.59 -11.29 -7.61
CA LEU A 15 -17.00 -11.61 -7.68
C LEU A 15 -17.50 -12.10 -6.30
N LYS A 16 -18.42 -11.35 -5.69
CA LYS A 16 -18.96 -11.54 -4.32
C LYS A 16 -19.25 -12.98 -3.89
N HIS A 17 -19.68 -13.85 -4.80
CA HIS A 17 -20.06 -15.23 -4.48
C HIS A 17 -18.99 -16.28 -4.80
N SER A 18 -18.06 -15.99 -5.72
CA SER A 18 -17.04 -16.97 -6.14
C SER A 18 -15.63 -16.60 -5.69
N GLY A 19 -15.41 -15.35 -5.25
CA GLY A 19 -14.08 -14.82 -4.94
C GLY A 19 -13.15 -14.77 -6.16
N LEU A 20 -13.68 -15.01 -7.36
CA LEU A 20 -12.90 -14.94 -8.60
C LEU A 20 -12.52 -13.50 -8.88
N GLY A 21 -11.23 -13.27 -9.05
CA GLY A 21 -10.68 -11.97 -9.42
C GLY A 21 -11.21 -11.53 -10.78
N THR A 22 -11.46 -10.23 -10.91
CA THR A 22 -11.99 -9.64 -12.15
C THR A 22 -10.92 -9.41 -13.22
N GLY A 23 -9.64 -9.62 -12.91
CA GLY A 23 -8.50 -9.26 -13.74
C GLY A 23 -8.20 -7.75 -13.79
N ARG A 24 -9.13 -6.91 -13.31
CA ARG A 24 -8.96 -5.46 -13.25
C ARG A 24 -8.19 -5.09 -12.00
N ARG A 25 -7.16 -4.27 -12.14
CA ARG A 25 -6.30 -3.87 -11.02
C ARG A 25 -6.23 -2.37 -10.89
N ILE A 26 -6.37 -1.88 -9.67
CA ILE A 26 -6.02 -0.52 -9.28
C ILE A 26 -4.62 -0.57 -8.70
N LEU A 27 -3.72 0.26 -9.21
CA LEU A 27 -2.30 0.22 -8.93
C LEU A 27 -1.89 1.42 -8.08
N PHE A 28 -1.03 1.16 -7.10
CA PHE A 28 -0.48 2.19 -6.22
C PHE A 28 1.02 2.01 -6.05
N LEU A 29 1.68 3.11 -5.76
CA LEU A 29 3.04 3.15 -5.21
C LEU A 29 2.93 3.54 -3.74
N ALA A 30 3.56 2.78 -2.85
CA ALA A 30 3.71 3.13 -1.45
C ALA A 30 5.18 3.44 -1.11
N GLU A 31 5.38 4.45 -0.29
CA GLU A 31 6.63 4.77 0.41
C GLU A 31 6.35 4.67 1.92
N VAL A 32 7.12 3.85 2.63
CA VAL A 32 6.95 3.59 4.05
C VAL A 32 8.25 3.87 4.77
N SER A 33 8.23 4.76 5.76
CA SER A 33 9.37 4.98 6.64
C SER A 33 9.68 3.73 7.44
N VAL A 34 10.96 3.34 7.44
CA VAL A 34 11.46 2.25 8.29
C VAL A 34 11.18 2.54 9.77
N ASP A 35 11.24 3.80 10.19
CA ASP A 35 10.96 4.17 11.58
C ASP A 35 9.48 4.01 11.93
N ALA A 36 8.57 4.27 10.97
CA ALA A 36 7.14 4.00 11.14
C ALA A 36 6.90 2.50 11.34
N ALA A 37 7.46 1.67 10.47
CA ALA A 37 7.33 0.21 10.58
C ALA A 37 7.99 -0.35 11.85
N LYS A 38 9.11 0.22 12.31
CA LYS A 38 9.74 -0.19 13.59
C LYS A 38 8.90 0.18 14.80
N LYS A 39 8.15 1.27 14.74
CA LYS A 39 7.33 1.77 15.86
C LYS A 39 6.11 0.89 16.12
N THR A 40 5.54 0.32 15.06
CA THR A 40 4.34 -0.53 15.14
C THR A 40 4.68 -2.02 15.16
N GLY A 41 5.82 -2.41 14.58
CA GLY A 41 6.26 -3.79 14.47
C GLY A 41 6.63 -4.45 15.81
N ILE A 42 6.25 -5.72 15.95
CA ILE A 42 6.50 -6.52 17.17
C ILE A 42 7.99 -6.90 17.30
N ASN A 43 8.71 -7.04 16.18
CA ASN A 43 10.13 -7.40 16.16
C ASN A 43 10.92 -6.51 15.19
N PRO A 44 11.24 -5.26 15.56
CA PRO A 44 11.84 -4.26 14.67
C PRO A 44 13.29 -4.57 14.24
N GLY A 45 13.92 -5.60 14.85
CA GLY A 45 15.25 -6.07 14.48
C GLY A 45 15.26 -7.17 13.42
N ASP A 46 14.10 -7.73 13.08
CA ASP A 46 13.96 -8.74 12.03
C ASP A 46 13.52 -8.07 10.73
N GLU A 47 14.37 -8.15 9.70
CA GLU A 47 14.13 -7.49 8.41
C GLU A 47 12.83 -7.99 7.74
N HIS A 48 12.51 -9.27 7.91
CA HIS A 48 11.31 -9.85 7.32
C HIS A 48 10.04 -9.34 8.03
N ALA A 49 10.03 -9.32 9.36
CA ALA A 49 8.93 -8.78 10.16
C ALA A 49 8.75 -7.28 9.91
N LEU A 50 9.85 -6.52 9.81
CA LEU A 50 9.81 -5.10 9.47
C LEU A 50 9.17 -4.87 8.11
N ARG A 51 9.52 -5.68 7.12
CA ARG A 51 8.93 -5.59 5.79
C ARG A 51 7.44 -5.95 5.80
N GLN A 52 7.05 -7.03 6.48
CA GLN A 52 5.63 -7.39 6.60
C GLN A 52 4.82 -6.27 7.25
N GLU A 53 5.38 -5.63 8.28
CA GLU A 53 4.74 -4.49 8.94
C GLU A 53 4.62 -3.30 7.99
N ALA A 54 5.67 -2.99 7.22
CA ALA A 54 5.60 -1.93 6.22
C ALA A 54 4.55 -2.21 5.13
N GLU A 55 4.43 -3.46 4.67
CA GLU A 55 3.39 -3.89 3.73
C GLU A 55 1.98 -3.73 4.33
N HIS A 56 1.83 -4.02 5.64
CA HIS A 56 0.57 -3.83 6.36
C HIS A 56 0.20 -2.34 6.47
N LEU A 57 1.11 -1.48 6.92
CA LEU A 57 0.90 -0.04 7.02
C LEU A 57 0.54 0.59 5.66
N ALA A 58 1.21 0.17 4.59
CA ALA A 58 0.88 0.61 3.24
C ALA A 58 -0.53 0.17 2.81
N ALA A 59 -0.96 -1.02 3.23
CA ALA A 59 -2.29 -1.53 2.93
C ALA A 59 -3.40 -0.78 3.68
N GLU A 60 -3.15 -0.39 4.93
CA GLU A 60 -4.12 0.37 5.74
C GLU A 60 -4.42 1.76 5.17
N LEU A 61 -3.48 2.35 4.43
CA LEU A 61 -3.65 3.66 3.81
C LEU A 61 -4.41 3.61 2.46
N LEU A 62 -4.55 2.43 1.85
CA LEU A 62 -5.24 2.25 0.56
C LEU A 62 -6.69 2.79 0.54
N PRO A 63 -7.55 2.50 1.53
CA PRO A 63 -8.91 3.02 1.56
C PRO A 63 -8.94 4.55 1.56
N ILE A 64 -8.01 5.19 2.29
CA ILE A 64 -7.91 6.65 2.36
C ILE A 64 -7.50 7.22 1.01
N ALA A 65 -6.49 6.65 0.35
CA ALA A 65 -6.08 7.10 -0.98
C ALA A 65 -7.19 6.93 -2.04
N MET A 66 -8.03 5.90 -1.92
CA MET A 66 -9.12 5.65 -2.87
C MET A 66 -10.38 6.48 -2.59
N THR A 67 -10.74 6.65 -1.32
CA THR A 67 -12.07 7.11 -0.90
C THR A 67 -12.05 8.35 -0.01
N GLY A 68 -10.86 8.77 0.44
CA GLY A 68 -10.67 9.82 1.43
C GLY A 68 -11.07 9.41 2.86
N ARG A 69 -11.31 8.12 3.12
CA ARG A 69 -11.77 7.59 4.42
C ARG A 69 -11.10 6.25 4.75
N PRO A 70 -10.93 5.92 6.04
CA PRO A 70 -10.48 4.59 6.46
C PRO A 70 -11.55 3.53 6.14
N THR A 71 -11.15 2.27 6.07
CA THR A 71 -12.09 1.14 5.90
C THR A 71 -12.99 0.97 7.11
N GLU A 72 -14.26 0.68 6.86
CA GLU A 72 -15.28 0.41 7.88
C GLU A 72 -15.58 -1.10 8.00
N GLU A 73 -16.09 -1.53 9.15
CA GLU A 73 -16.50 -2.93 9.35
C GLU A 73 -17.61 -3.33 8.38
N GLY A 74 -17.41 -4.45 7.69
CA GLY A 74 -18.39 -5.00 6.75
C GLY A 74 -18.20 -4.55 5.29
N GLU A 75 -17.17 -3.75 4.98
CA GLU A 75 -16.80 -3.45 3.60
C GLU A 75 -16.26 -4.70 2.86
N ASP A 76 -16.62 -4.82 1.58
CA ASP A 76 -16.11 -5.90 0.71
C ASP A 76 -14.61 -5.65 0.43
N VAL A 77 -13.74 -6.53 0.94
CA VAL A 77 -12.29 -6.37 0.80
C VAL A 77 -11.82 -6.85 -0.58
N MET A 78 -11.13 -5.99 -1.33
CA MET A 78 -10.48 -6.36 -2.59
C MET A 78 -9.26 -7.25 -2.36
N ARG A 79 -8.89 -8.07 -3.35
CA ARG A 79 -7.66 -8.85 -3.26
C ARG A 79 -6.47 -7.91 -3.38
N LEU A 80 -5.67 -7.85 -2.31
CA LEU A 80 -4.43 -7.08 -2.28
C LEU A 80 -3.24 -7.94 -2.72
N THR A 81 -2.41 -7.39 -3.58
CA THR A 81 -1.06 -7.89 -3.86
C THR A 81 -0.06 -6.79 -3.53
N CYS A 82 1.02 -7.15 -2.82
CA CYS A 82 2.10 -6.25 -2.49
C CYS A 82 3.42 -6.79 -3.06
N GLN A 83 4.21 -5.93 -3.69
CA GLN A 83 5.52 -6.25 -4.22
C GLN A 83 6.51 -5.16 -3.85
N ALA A 84 7.54 -5.50 -3.08
CA ALA A 84 8.62 -4.55 -2.80
C ALA A 84 9.39 -4.17 -4.06
N LEU A 85 9.89 -2.95 -4.06
CA LEU A 85 10.61 -2.34 -5.17
C LEU A 85 11.91 -1.71 -4.68
N PRO A 86 12.91 -1.57 -5.57
CA PRO A 86 13.94 -0.57 -5.37
C PRO A 86 13.33 0.84 -5.34
N LYS A 87 14.08 1.82 -4.84
CA LYS A 87 13.67 3.23 -4.83
C LYS A 87 13.16 3.64 -6.22
N PRO A 88 11.92 4.15 -6.35
CA PRO A 88 11.36 4.57 -7.62
C PRO A 88 12.01 5.88 -8.11
N PRO A 89 11.88 6.23 -9.41
CA PRO A 89 12.34 7.51 -9.93
C PRO A 89 11.78 8.69 -9.12
N GLU A 90 12.62 9.70 -8.84
CA GLU A 90 12.20 10.86 -8.03
C GLU A 90 11.03 11.62 -8.66
N SER A 91 10.94 11.63 -9.99
CA SER A 91 9.82 12.22 -10.74
C SER A 91 8.45 11.63 -10.37
N LEU A 92 8.38 10.38 -9.89
CA LEU A 92 7.13 9.78 -9.40
C LEU A 92 6.77 10.25 -7.97
N LEU A 93 7.77 10.68 -7.20
CA LEU A 93 7.62 11.13 -5.81
C LEU A 93 7.49 12.65 -5.69
N GLU A 94 7.78 13.39 -6.77
CA GLU A 94 7.70 14.86 -6.85
C GLU A 94 6.27 15.40 -6.74
N HIS A 95 5.27 14.58 -7.07
CA HIS A 95 3.86 14.94 -6.91
C HIS A 95 3.36 14.63 -5.49
N SER A 96 2.39 15.41 -5.03
CA SER A 96 1.73 15.17 -3.74
C SER A 96 1.13 13.77 -3.71
N ALA A 97 1.33 13.07 -2.60
CA ALA A 97 0.71 11.77 -2.38
C ALA A 97 -0.80 11.92 -2.28
N ASP A 98 -1.55 10.93 -2.74
CA ASP A 98 -3.01 10.88 -2.64
C ASP A 98 -3.47 10.60 -1.20
N ALA A 99 -2.61 9.95 -0.41
CA ALA A 99 -2.75 9.82 1.03
C ALA A 99 -1.38 9.82 1.73
N GLU A 100 -1.35 10.39 2.93
CA GLU A 100 -0.15 10.44 3.77
C GLU A 100 -0.54 10.40 5.24
N GLU A 101 -0.02 9.42 5.98
CA GLU A 101 -0.26 9.27 7.42
C GLU A 101 0.93 8.55 8.08
N ASP A 102 1.36 9.03 9.25
CA ASP A 102 2.35 8.38 10.12
C ASP A 102 3.63 7.85 9.43
N GLY A 103 4.13 8.57 8.41
CA GLY A 103 5.35 8.18 7.69
C GLY A 103 5.11 7.18 6.55
N VAL A 104 3.85 6.97 6.16
CA VAL A 104 3.42 6.23 4.99
C VAL A 104 2.88 7.24 3.97
N ARG A 105 3.30 7.11 2.71
CA ARG A 105 2.81 7.92 1.59
C ARG A 105 2.37 7.00 0.47
N LEU A 106 1.24 7.32 -0.16
CA LEU A 106 0.62 6.47 -1.18
C LEU A 106 0.20 7.30 -2.39
N TRP A 107 0.57 6.83 -3.59
CA TRP A 107 0.19 7.42 -4.87
C TRP A 107 -0.65 6.44 -5.68
N LEU A 108 -1.80 6.89 -6.19
CA LEU A 108 -2.63 6.16 -7.13
C LEU A 108 -2.02 6.29 -8.54
N LEU A 109 -1.51 5.18 -9.06
CA LEU A 109 -0.91 5.13 -10.39
C LEU A 109 -1.96 4.96 -11.51
N GLY A 110 -3.17 4.53 -11.15
CA GLY A 110 -4.30 4.34 -12.05
C GLY A 110 -4.82 2.91 -12.05
N SER A 111 -5.50 2.52 -13.12
CA SER A 111 -6.05 1.17 -13.28
C SER A 111 -5.56 0.52 -14.57
N ASN A 112 -5.14 -0.74 -14.50
CA ASN A 112 -4.95 -1.54 -15.70
C ASN A 112 -6.28 -2.18 -16.07
N VAL A 113 -6.81 -1.76 -17.21
CA VAL A 113 -7.90 -2.42 -17.92
C VAL A 113 -7.25 -3.04 -19.15
N ASP A 114 -6.83 -4.30 -19.04
CA ASP A 114 -6.54 -5.10 -20.24
C ASP A 114 -7.86 -5.45 -20.96
#